data_AF-A0A7S0KM65-F1
#
_entry.id   AF-A0A7S0KM65-F1
#
_cell.length_a   1.000
_cell.length_b   1.000
_cell.length_c   1.000
_cell.angle_alpha   90.00
_cell.angle_beta   90.00
_cell.angle_gamma   90.00
#
_symmetry.space_group_name_H-M   'P 1'
#
loop_
_entity.id
_entity.type
_entity.pdbx_description
1 polymer ?
#
loop_
_entity_poly.entity_id
_entity_poly.type
_entity_poly.pdbx_seq_one_letter_code
_entity_poly.pdbx_strand_id
1 'polypeptide(L)'
;TALQQQPVAVGLNVKPLQLYGGGIVRLEDCPPASDDPLLAINHAAVLVGWGYDVPSKQPYWIMKNSYDDDWGEDGYAKLSMEIGEGGYGTCGLYTEQNYPLTDGKSCALGSSKKWSVKRGQDVYLEPDDVLVLPNGKGLISPFKFSLFGFDLTEILQIASMFCFSLCFVLVLVELYFCLFPELEHGGEDGEDDSNGGEAPSVGSALLKNAEEGYGTTGK
;
A
#
# COMPACT_ATOMS: atom_id res chain seq x y z
N THR A 1 -9.07 17.00 -10.02
CA THR A 1 -8.23 16.83 -8.82
C THR A 1 -9.11 16.69 -7.59
N ALA A 2 -8.69 15.99 -6.52
CA ALA A 2 -9.56 15.60 -5.38
C ALA A 2 -10.48 16.72 -4.84
N LEU A 3 -9.95 17.95 -4.72
CA LEU A 3 -10.71 19.11 -4.23
C LEU A 3 -11.90 19.53 -5.13
N GLN A 4 -11.90 19.14 -6.41
CA GLN A 4 -13.05 19.34 -7.31
C GLN A 4 -14.22 18.38 -7.00
N GLN A 5 -13.94 17.26 -6.31
CA GLN A 5 -14.95 16.25 -5.98
C GLN A 5 -15.57 16.49 -4.60
N GLN A 6 -14.79 17.05 -3.67
CA GLN A 6 -15.17 17.31 -2.27
C GLN A 6 -14.07 18.05 -1.50
N PRO A 7 -14.38 18.60 -0.30
CA PRO A 7 -13.37 19.11 0.61
C PRO A 7 -12.32 18.05 0.99
N VAL A 8 -11.09 18.51 1.25
CA VAL A 8 -9.94 17.65 1.55
C VAL A 8 -9.34 18.07 2.89
N ALA A 9 -9.21 17.13 3.82
CA ALA A 9 -8.50 17.36 5.07
C ALA A 9 -6.99 17.42 4.80
N VAL A 10 -6.30 18.37 5.42
CA VAL A 10 -4.89 18.65 5.17
C VAL A 10 -4.14 18.88 6.47
N GLY A 11 -2.88 18.44 6.50
CA GLY A 11 -1.91 18.82 7.52
C GLY A 11 -1.14 20.08 7.12
N LEU A 12 -0.88 20.98 8.08
CA LEU A 12 -0.05 22.15 7.85
C LEU A 12 0.67 22.63 9.13
N ASN A 13 1.64 23.53 8.97
CA ASN A 13 2.25 24.32 10.02
C ASN A 13 1.40 25.57 10.33
N VAL A 14 0.69 25.58 11.46
CA VAL A 14 -0.19 26.70 11.83
C VAL A 14 0.52 27.81 12.60
N LYS A 15 1.76 27.60 13.07
CA LYS A 15 2.47 28.57 13.92
C LYS A 15 2.56 29.97 13.27
N PRO A 16 2.91 30.10 11.97
CA PRO A 16 2.96 31.42 11.32
C PRO A 16 1.59 32.07 11.14
N LEU A 17 0.50 31.29 11.23
CA LEU A 17 -0.87 31.74 10.99
C LEU A 17 -1.62 32.15 12.26
N GLN A 18 -1.00 32.10 13.44
CA GLN A 18 -1.68 32.42 14.71
C GLN A 18 -2.35 33.80 14.72
N LEU A 19 -1.70 34.79 14.09
CA LEU A 19 -2.19 36.18 13.98
C LEU A 19 -2.61 36.54 12.56
N TYR A 20 -2.90 35.54 11.72
CA TYR A 20 -3.37 35.80 10.36
C TYR A 20 -4.70 36.57 10.39
N GLY A 21 -4.74 37.70 9.69
CA GLY A 21 -5.94 38.56 9.59
C GLY A 21 -6.43 38.76 8.16
N GLY A 22 -5.78 38.18 7.16
CA GLY A 22 -6.21 38.25 5.75
C GLY A 22 -5.07 38.33 4.73
N GLY A 23 -5.45 38.20 3.45
CA GLY A 23 -4.52 38.18 2.32
C GLY A 23 -4.02 36.78 1.96
N ILE A 24 -3.20 36.69 0.91
CA ILE A 24 -2.63 35.40 0.48
C ILE A 24 -1.33 35.16 1.21
N VAL A 25 -1.29 34.11 2.02
CA VAL A 25 -0.07 33.64 2.68
C VAL A 25 0.85 33.03 1.64
N ARG A 26 2.10 33.47 1.61
CA ARG A 26 3.10 32.96 0.68
C ARG A 26 3.96 31.89 1.32
N LEU A 27 4.67 31.14 0.48
CA LEU A 27 5.59 30.10 0.95
C LEU A 27 6.66 30.65 1.92
N GLU A 28 7.17 31.85 1.63
CA GLU A 28 8.20 32.53 2.43
C GLU A 28 7.71 32.94 3.83
N ASP A 29 6.43 33.29 3.96
CA ASP A 29 5.83 33.68 5.24
C ASP A 29 5.44 32.47 6.09
N CYS A 30 5.24 31.32 5.45
CA CYS A 30 4.82 30.10 6.11
C CYS A 30 5.58 28.89 5.55
N PRO A 31 6.78 28.60 6.07
CA PRO A 31 7.53 27.39 5.73
C PRO A 31 6.94 26.14 6.43
N PRO A 32 7.33 24.93 6.00
CA PRO A 32 7.07 23.72 6.77
C PRO A 32 7.69 23.83 8.18
N ALA A 33 7.14 23.12 9.16
CA ALA A 33 7.65 23.16 10.53
C ALA A 33 9.00 22.44 10.72
N SER A 34 9.37 21.57 9.78
CA SER A 34 10.61 20.80 9.75
C SER A 34 10.90 20.31 8.32
N ASP A 35 12.15 19.96 8.04
CA ASP A 35 12.56 19.28 6.80
C ASP A 35 12.19 17.78 6.79
N ASP A 36 11.87 17.20 7.96
CA ASP A 36 11.31 15.86 8.07
C ASP A 36 9.82 15.88 7.69
N PRO A 37 9.35 15.11 6.68
CA PRO A 37 7.95 15.07 6.30
C PRO A 37 7.00 14.79 7.47
N LEU A 38 7.38 13.93 8.41
CA LEU A 38 6.52 13.57 9.53
C LEU A 38 6.35 14.71 10.55
N LEU A 39 7.28 15.67 10.55
CA LEU A 39 7.31 16.81 11.47
C LEU A 39 7.05 18.14 10.75
N ALA A 40 6.83 18.12 9.43
CA ALA A 40 6.57 19.31 8.62
C ALA A 40 5.22 19.98 8.94
N ILE A 41 4.30 19.23 9.57
CA ILE A 41 2.94 19.66 9.93
C ILE A 41 2.73 19.58 11.45
N ASN A 42 1.85 20.43 11.97
CA ASN A 42 1.49 20.44 13.41
C ASN A 42 0.01 20.75 13.68
N HIS A 43 -0.80 20.94 12.64
CA HIS A 43 -2.21 21.26 12.71
C HIS A 43 -2.97 20.63 11.56
N ALA A 44 -4.27 20.38 11.77
CA ALA A 44 -5.16 19.84 10.76
C ALA A 44 -6.24 20.87 10.40
N ALA A 45 -6.50 21.03 9.11
CA ALA A 45 -7.53 21.92 8.58
C ALA A 45 -8.21 21.29 7.35
N VAL A 46 -9.11 22.02 6.70
CA VAL A 46 -9.84 21.52 5.53
C VAL A 46 -9.69 22.51 4.37
N LEU A 47 -9.20 22.03 3.23
CA LEU A 47 -9.32 22.77 1.98
C LEU A 47 -10.74 22.64 1.46
N VAL A 48 -11.34 23.77 1.11
CA VAL A 48 -12.75 23.85 0.63
C VAL A 48 -12.87 24.45 -0.76
N GLY A 49 -11.80 25.01 -1.30
CA GLY A 49 -11.82 25.62 -2.61
C GLY A 49 -10.48 26.20 -3.02
N TRP A 50 -10.50 26.93 -4.13
CA TRP A 50 -9.35 27.62 -4.67
C TRP A 50 -9.80 28.88 -5.40
N GLY A 51 -8.84 29.77 -5.66
CA GLY A 51 -9.04 30.96 -6.45
C GLY A 51 -7.77 31.38 -7.17
N TYR A 52 -7.88 32.49 -7.89
CA TYR A 52 -6.78 33.13 -8.55
C TYR A 52 -6.88 34.63 -8.31
N ASP A 53 -5.82 35.23 -7.79
CA ASP A 53 -5.74 36.66 -7.58
C ASP A 53 -5.15 37.33 -8.81
N VAL A 54 -5.98 38.14 -9.49
CA VAL A 54 -5.60 38.81 -10.73
C VAL A 54 -4.49 39.86 -10.53
N PRO A 55 -4.53 40.72 -9.48
CA PRO A 55 -3.48 41.70 -9.22
C PRO A 55 -2.10 41.09 -8.98
N SER A 56 -1.98 40.09 -8.09
CA SER A 56 -0.71 39.43 -7.79
C SER A 56 -0.34 38.31 -8.77
N LYS A 57 -1.28 37.90 -9.63
CA LYS A 57 -1.16 36.75 -10.54
C LYS A 57 -0.88 35.44 -9.82
N GLN A 58 -1.45 35.26 -8.63
CA GLN A 58 -1.18 34.10 -7.79
C GLN A 58 -2.43 33.21 -7.61
N PRO A 59 -2.33 31.91 -7.91
CA PRO A 59 -3.34 30.95 -7.49
C PRO A 59 -3.22 30.69 -5.99
N TYR A 60 -4.37 30.48 -5.32
CA TYR A 60 -4.42 30.19 -3.89
C TYR A 60 -5.46 29.12 -3.55
N TRP A 61 -5.18 28.37 -2.48
CA TRP A 61 -6.13 27.49 -1.81
C TRP A 61 -6.95 28.26 -0.79
N ILE A 62 -8.21 27.86 -0.61
CA ILE A 62 -9.08 28.35 0.47
C ILE A 62 -9.13 27.27 1.55
N MET A 63 -8.53 27.57 2.70
CA MET A 63 -8.48 26.70 3.86
C MET A 63 -9.49 27.18 4.91
N LYS A 64 -10.36 26.27 5.36
CA LYS A 64 -11.20 26.45 6.54
C LYS A 64 -10.45 25.99 7.79
N ASN A 65 -10.37 26.86 8.79
CA ASN A 65 -9.76 26.54 10.09
C ASN A 65 -10.82 26.26 11.16
N SER A 66 -10.37 25.94 12.38
CA SER A 66 -11.19 25.62 13.56
C SER A 66 -10.93 26.59 14.72
N TYR A 67 -10.51 27.83 14.44
CA TYR A 67 -10.23 28.89 15.41
C TYR A 67 -11.34 29.95 15.48
N ASP A 68 -12.59 29.50 15.35
CA ASP A 68 -13.78 30.35 15.21
C ASP A 68 -13.73 31.31 14.00
N ASP A 69 -14.75 32.16 13.89
CA ASP A 69 -14.94 33.11 12.79
C ASP A 69 -14.15 34.41 12.96
N ASP A 70 -13.80 34.78 14.19
CA ASP A 70 -12.96 35.95 14.49
C ASP A 70 -11.51 35.84 13.96
N TRP A 71 -11.07 34.64 13.59
CA TRP A 71 -9.73 34.39 13.06
C TRP A 71 -9.69 34.49 11.53
N GLY A 72 -8.68 35.17 10.99
CA GLY A 72 -8.46 35.25 9.55
C GLY A 72 -9.57 35.99 8.80
N GLU A 73 -9.99 35.42 7.66
CA GLU A 73 -11.10 35.93 6.87
C GLU A 73 -12.34 35.07 7.17
N ASP A 74 -13.09 35.42 8.22
CA ASP A 74 -14.29 34.71 8.70
C ASP A 74 -14.03 33.21 9.03
N GLY A 75 -12.88 32.90 9.64
CA GLY A 75 -12.44 31.54 9.95
C GLY A 75 -11.68 30.83 8.82
N TYR A 76 -11.38 31.54 7.72
CA TYR A 76 -10.67 31.01 6.57
C TYR A 76 -9.32 31.69 6.36
N ALA A 77 -8.43 31.00 5.63
CA ALA A 77 -7.18 31.56 5.13
C ALA A 77 -6.98 31.22 3.65
N LYS A 78 -6.29 32.14 2.95
CA LYS A 78 -5.84 31.93 1.57
C LYS A 78 -4.35 31.57 1.58
N LEU A 79 -4.01 30.39 1.08
CA LEU A 79 -2.63 29.91 1.01
C LEU A 79 -2.18 29.86 -0.45
N SER A 80 -1.00 30.40 -0.79
CA SER A 80 -0.48 30.32 -2.16
C SER A 80 -0.30 28.86 -2.58
N MET A 81 -0.50 28.57 -3.87
CA MET A 81 -0.23 27.23 -4.42
C MET A 81 1.25 27.03 -4.81
N GLU A 82 2.15 27.89 -4.33
CA GLU A 82 3.58 27.81 -4.59
C GLU A 82 4.16 26.48 -4.07
N ILE A 83 5.11 25.92 -4.82
CA ILE A 83 5.85 24.72 -4.42
C ILE A 83 7.30 25.13 -4.19
N GLY A 84 7.75 25.03 -2.94
CA GLY A 84 9.12 25.32 -2.55
C GLY A 84 10.09 24.18 -2.82
N GLU A 85 11.37 24.43 -2.53
CA GLU A 85 12.37 23.36 -2.44
C GLU A 85 11.90 22.30 -1.41
N GLY A 86 11.99 21.01 -1.77
CA GLY A 86 11.47 19.91 -0.97
C GLY A 86 10.01 19.53 -1.25
N GLY A 87 9.25 20.30 -2.04
CA GLY A 87 7.92 19.90 -2.49
C GLY A 87 6.79 20.06 -1.48
N TYR A 88 7.07 20.56 -0.27
CA TYR A 88 6.13 20.69 0.83
C TYR A 88 5.00 21.71 0.60
N GLY A 89 5.23 22.70 -0.27
CA GLY A 89 4.30 23.81 -0.49
C GLY A 89 4.14 24.72 0.73
N THR A 90 3.30 25.74 0.59
CA THR A 90 3.04 26.74 1.64
C THR A 90 2.52 26.07 2.92
N CYS A 91 3.11 26.42 4.06
CA CYS A 91 2.86 25.83 5.38
C CYS A 91 3.07 24.31 5.46
N GLY A 92 3.77 23.67 4.53
CA GLY A 92 3.84 22.21 4.48
C GLY A 92 2.56 21.52 4.02
N LEU A 93 1.66 22.24 3.36
CA LEU A 93 0.33 21.78 2.94
C LEU A 93 0.35 20.49 2.09
N TYR A 94 1.41 20.27 1.31
CA TYR A 94 1.55 19.11 0.43
C TYR A 94 2.14 17.87 1.12
N THR A 95 2.34 17.91 2.44
CA THR A 95 2.84 16.77 3.22
C THR A 95 1.78 15.68 3.42
N GLU A 96 0.59 16.04 3.89
CA GLU A 96 -0.48 15.07 4.17
C GLU A 96 -1.86 15.60 3.75
N GLN A 97 -2.56 14.84 2.89
CA GLN A 97 -3.92 15.15 2.45
C GLN A 97 -4.78 13.89 2.46
N ASN A 98 -5.96 13.98 3.04
CA ASN A 98 -6.88 12.87 3.19
C ASN A 98 -8.31 13.33 2.86
N TYR A 99 -9.09 12.46 2.22
CA TYR A 99 -10.50 12.72 1.99
C TYR A 99 -11.30 11.40 2.07
N PRO A 100 -12.50 11.40 2.67
CA PRO A 100 -13.28 10.18 2.84
C PRO A 100 -13.87 9.73 1.50
N LEU A 101 -13.77 8.43 1.19
CA LEU A 101 -14.48 7.86 0.05
C LEU A 101 -15.91 7.49 0.48
N THR A 102 -16.90 8.26 0.06
CA THR A 102 -18.32 7.95 0.27
C THR A 102 -18.89 7.16 -0.89
N ASP A 103 -19.94 6.37 -0.65
CA ASP A 103 -20.55 5.48 -1.64
C ASP A 103 -20.83 6.20 -2.97
N GLY A 104 -20.41 5.57 -4.07
CA GLY A 104 -20.62 6.06 -5.44
C GLY A 104 -19.52 6.94 -6.03
N LYS A 105 -18.48 7.33 -5.26
CA LYS A 105 -17.32 8.06 -5.79
C LYS A 105 -16.11 7.13 -5.97
N SER A 106 -15.38 7.31 -7.06
CA SER A 106 -14.06 6.70 -7.26
C SER A 106 -12.96 7.62 -6.71
N CYS A 107 -11.81 7.06 -6.32
CA CYS A 107 -10.63 7.86 -5.97
C CYS A 107 -10.29 8.85 -7.10
N ALA A 108 -9.84 10.05 -6.73
CA ALA A 108 -9.25 10.96 -7.69
C ALA A 108 -7.98 10.34 -8.29
N LEU A 109 -7.69 10.67 -9.55
CA LEU A 109 -6.49 10.21 -10.23
C LEU A 109 -5.25 10.58 -9.41
N GLY A 110 -4.38 9.60 -9.16
CA GLY A 110 -3.16 9.75 -8.36
C GLY A 110 -3.34 9.59 -6.85
N SER A 111 -4.56 9.39 -6.34
CA SER A 111 -4.78 9.09 -4.92
C SER A 111 -4.63 7.60 -4.62
N SER A 112 -3.99 7.28 -3.49
CA SER A 112 -3.99 5.93 -2.91
C SER A 112 -5.21 5.72 -2.02
N LYS A 113 -5.71 4.48 -1.96
CA LYS A 113 -6.81 4.11 -1.07
C LYS A 113 -6.23 3.57 0.23
N LYS A 114 -6.62 4.17 1.36
CA LYS A 114 -6.30 3.65 2.70
C LYS A 114 -7.50 2.90 3.29
N TRP A 115 -7.21 1.87 4.08
CA TRP A 115 -8.24 1.19 4.87
C TRP A 115 -8.69 2.10 6.01
N SER A 116 -9.98 2.04 6.34
CA SER A 116 -10.52 2.77 7.48
C SER A 116 -11.61 1.98 8.17
N VAL A 117 -11.73 2.18 9.49
CA VAL A 117 -12.75 1.53 10.32
C VAL A 117 -13.60 2.60 10.97
N LYS A 118 -14.92 2.53 10.77
CA LYS A 118 -15.87 3.37 11.51
C LYS A 118 -16.15 2.76 12.88
N ARG A 119 -15.94 3.52 13.95
CA ARG A 119 -16.31 3.13 15.33
C ARG A 119 -17.17 4.24 15.94
N GLY A 120 -18.46 3.96 16.11
CA GLY A 120 -19.42 4.99 16.52
C GLY A 120 -19.61 6.05 15.44
N GLN A 121 -19.36 7.32 15.78
CA GLN A 121 -19.44 8.44 14.85
C GLN A 121 -18.11 8.73 14.13
N ASP A 122 -17.01 8.12 14.58
CA ASP A 122 -15.66 8.43 14.11
C ASP A 122 -15.17 7.41 13.08
N VAL A 123 -14.30 7.86 12.18
CA VAL A 123 -13.62 7.04 11.17
C VAL A 123 -12.12 7.07 11.46
N TYR A 124 -11.55 5.89 11.70
CA TYR A 124 -10.13 5.71 11.96
C TYR A 124 -9.44 5.26 10.68
N LEU A 125 -8.41 5.98 10.27
CA LEU A 125 -7.48 5.51 9.24
C LEU A 125 -6.58 4.44 9.86
N GLU A 126 -6.51 3.29 9.22
CA GLU A 126 -5.67 2.18 9.67
C GLU A 126 -4.28 2.29 9.01
N PRO A 127 -3.23 1.71 9.62
CA PRO A 127 -1.86 1.85 9.14
C PRO A 127 -1.67 1.34 7.72
N ASP A 128 -0.58 1.79 7.08
CA ASP A 128 -0.29 1.53 5.67
C ASP A 128 -0.04 0.05 5.34
N ASP A 129 0.26 -0.79 6.34
CA ASP A 129 0.48 -2.23 6.21
C ASP A 129 -0.83 -3.04 6.15
N VAL A 130 -1.85 -2.48 5.50
CA VAL A 130 -3.16 -3.14 5.35
C VAL A 130 -3.44 -3.41 3.87
N LEU A 131 -3.54 -4.69 3.51
CA LEU A 131 -4.02 -5.12 2.21
C LEU A 131 -5.52 -4.81 2.09
N VAL A 132 -5.89 -3.94 1.15
CA VAL A 132 -7.30 -3.63 0.85
C VAL A 132 -7.86 -4.66 -0.12
N LEU A 133 -8.77 -5.49 0.36
CA LEU A 133 -9.46 -6.51 -0.45
C LEU A 133 -10.49 -5.87 -1.41
N PRO A 134 -10.89 -6.56 -2.50
CA PRO A 134 -11.90 -6.06 -3.45
C PRO A 134 -13.25 -5.70 -2.81
N ASN A 135 -13.60 -6.32 -1.69
CA ASN A 135 -14.79 -6.04 -0.90
C ASN A 135 -14.64 -4.81 0.04
N GLY A 136 -13.52 -4.10 -0.07
CA GLY A 136 -13.20 -2.92 0.72
C GLY A 136 -12.64 -3.21 2.10
N LYS A 137 -12.59 -4.47 2.58
CA LYS A 137 -12.04 -4.82 3.89
C LYS A 137 -10.52 -4.80 3.90
N GLY A 138 -9.93 -4.38 5.01
CA GLY A 138 -8.49 -4.48 5.25
C GLY A 138 -8.09 -5.79 5.92
N LEU A 139 -7.01 -6.41 5.45
CA LEU A 139 -6.29 -7.46 6.18
C LEU A 139 -4.92 -6.90 6.57
N ILE A 140 -4.55 -6.99 7.85
CA ILE A 140 -3.19 -6.60 8.29
C ILE A 140 -2.20 -7.50 7.54
N SER A 141 -1.40 -6.90 6.67
CA SER A 141 -0.26 -7.54 6.03
C SER A 141 0.78 -7.75 7.12
N PRO A 142 1.17 -9.00 7.43
CA PRO A 142 1.93 -9.24 8.64
C PRO A 142 3.36 -8.68 8.57
N PHE A 143 3.93 -8.34 7.41
CA PHE A 143 5.33 -7.90 7.35
C PHE A 143 5.64 -7.03 6.14
N LYS A 144 6.26 -5.88 6.40
CA LYS A 144 7.02 -5.11 5.40
C LYS A 144 8.49 -5.51 5.54
N PHE A 145 9.04 -6.24 4.57
CA PHE A 145 10.44 -6.70 4.61
C PHE A 145 11.31 -5.72 3.83
N SER A 146 11.98 -4.82 4.56
CA SER A 146 12.96 -3.89 3.98
C SER A 146 14.37 -4.35 4.32
N LEU A 147 15.21 -4.50 3.29
CA LEU A 147 16.64 -4.78 3.45
C LEU A 147 17.42 -3.70 2.70
N PHE A 148 18.30 -2.97 3.40
CA PHE A 148 19.07 -1.84 2.86
C PHE A 148 18.22 -0.75 2.18
N GLY A 149 17.02 -0.48 2.69
CA GLY A 149 16.13 0.56 2.16
C GLY A 149 15.33 0.15 0.92
N PHE A 150 15.51 -1.07 0.42
CA PHE A 150 14.68 -1.63 -0.65
C PHE A 150 13.51 -2.41 -0.04
N ASP A 151 12.29 -2.11 -0.48
CA ASP A 151 11.10 -2.86 -0.12
C ASP A 151 11.06 -4.15 -0.95
N LEU A 152 11.32 -5.28 -0.29
CA LEU A 152 11.34 -6.61 -0.91
C LEU A 152 10.00 -7.34 -0.73
N THR A 153 9.01 -6.69 -0.11
CA THR A 153 7.74 -7.33 0.26
C THR A 153 7.02 -7.90 -0.96
N GLU A 154 6.97 -7.15 -2.06
CA GLU A 154 6.36 -7.64 -3.31
C GLU A 154 7.14 -8.82 -3.91
N ILE A 155 8.46 -8.79 -3.88
CA ILE A 155 9.31 -9.85 -4.44
C ILE A 155 9.13 -11.15 -3.63
N LEU A 156 9.15 -11.04 -2.30
CA LEU A 156 8.93 -12.18 -1.39
C LEU A 156 7.52 -12.75 -1.56
N GLN A 157 6.51 -11.89 -1.72
CA GLN A 157 5.14 -12.32 -1.95
C GLN A 157 4.98 -13.06 -3.29
N ILE A 158 5.56 -12.54 -4.37
CA ILE A 158 5.56 -13.18 -5.69
C ILE A 158 6.26 -14.53 -5.63
N ALA A 159 7.46 -14.59 -5.05
CA ALA A 159 8.23 -15.83 -4.91
C ALA A 159 7.45 -16.90 -4.12
N SER A 160 6.81 -16.49 -3.02
CA SER A 160 5.96 -17.37 -2.22
C SER A 160 4.79 -17.93 -3.04
N MET A 161 4.08 -17.09 -3.81
CA MET A 161 2.98 -17.54 -4.66
C MET A 161 3.43 -18.54 -5.73
N PHE A 162 4.60 -18.34 -6.34
CA PHE A 162 5.18 -19.29 -7.28
C PHE A 162 5.50 -20.64 -6.63
N CYS A 163 6.09 -20.63 -5.42
CA CYS A 163 6.36 -21.86 -4.68
C CYS A 163 5.07 -22.63 -4.36
N PHE A 164 4.03 -21.95 -3.89
CA PHE A 164 2.74 -22.60 -3.59
C PHE A 164 2.08 -23.17 -4.85
N SER A 165 2.12 -22.45 -5.96
CA SER A 165 1.61 -22.92 -7.25
C SER A 165 2.35 -24.16 -7.75
N LEU A 166 3.68 -24.15 -7.67
CA LEU A 166 4.50 -25.30 -8.07
C LEU A 166 4.20 -26.52 -7.19
N CYS A 167 4.11 -26.35 -5.86
CA CYS A 167 3.71 -27.42 -4.95
C CYS A 167 2.32 -27.99 -5.30
N PHE A 168 1.36 -27.14 -5.61
CA PHE A 168 0.03 -27.57 -6.00
C PHE A 168 0.04 -28.39 -7.30
N VAL A 169 0.82 -27.96 -8.30
CA VAL A 169 1.00 -28.71 -9.56
C VAL A 169 1.63 -30.07 -9.30
N LEU A 170 2.68 -30.16 -8.47
CA LEU A 170 3.32 -31.42 -8.13
C LEU A 170 2.35 -32.38 -7.42
N VAL A 171 1.51 -31.87 -6.51
CA VAL A 171 0.46 -32.67 -5.86
C VAL A 171 -0.58 -33.14 -6.87
N LEU A 172 -1.00 -32.30 -7.82
CA LEU A 172 -1.93 -32.70 -8.88
C LEU A 172 -1.35 -33.78 -9.80
N VAL A 173 -0.06 -33.71 -10.12
CA VAL A 173 0.64 -34.73 -10.91
C VAL A 173 0.64 -36.07 -10.18
N GLU A 174 0.97 -36.09 -8.90
CA GLU A 174 0.92 -37.30 -8.07
C GLU A 174 -0.50 -37.86 -7.96
N LEU A 175 -1.51 -37.00 -7.77
CA LEU A 175 -2.91 -37.41 -7.74
C LEU A 175 -3.38 -37.97 -9.09
N TYR A 176 -2.90 -37.42 -10.21
CA TYR A 176 -3.21 -37.90 -11.54
C TYR A 176 -2.66 -39.31 -11.75
N PHE A 177 -1.38 -39.55 -11.42
CA PHE A 177 -0.78 -40.88 -11.49
C PHE A 177 -1.43 -41.88 -10.52
N CYS A 178 -1.91 -41.42 -9.36
CA CYS A 178 -2.65 -42.25 -8.42
C CYS A 178 -4.04 -42.69 -8.95
N LEU A 179 -4.72 -41.81 -9.72
CA LEU A 179 -6.07 -42.07 -10.24
C LEU A 179 -6.08 -42.80 -11.59
N PHE A 180 -5.00 -42.70 -12.37
CA PHE A 180 -4.88 -43.33 -13.69
C PHE A 180 -3.61 -44.22 -13.79
N PRO A 181 -3.53 -45.33 -13.03
CA PRO A 181 -2.35 -46.22 -13.06
C PRO A 181 -2.19 -46.96 -14.40
N GLU A 182 -3.26 -47.13 -15.18
CA GLU A 182 -3.22 -47.88 -16.46
C GLU A 182 -2.47 -47.20 -17.62
N LEU A 183 -2.03 -45.93 -17.51
CA LEU A 183 -1.30 -45.26 -18.61
C LEU A 183 0.20 -45.62 -18.71
N GLU A 184 0.72 -46.46 -17.82
CA GLU A 184 2.05 -47.06 -18.00
C GLU A 184 2.06 -48.23 -19.01
N HIS A 185 0.91 -48.84 -19.33
CA HIS A 185 0.86 -50.08 -20.10
C HIS A 185 0.12 -49.93 -21.44
N GLY A 186 0.51 -48.91 -22.21
CA GLY A 186 -0.06 -48.62 -23.52
C GLY A 186 0.96 -48.70 -24.66
N GLY A 187 1.50 -49.89 -24.95
CA GLY A 187 2.12 -50.17 -26.24
C GLY A 187 3.23 -51.22 -26.25
N GLU A 188 2.87 -52.48 -26.47
CA GLU A 188 3.35 -53.37 -27.55
C GLU A 188 3.18 -54.85 -27.13
N ASP A 189 2.27 -55.54 -27.84
CA ASP A 189 2.10 -56.98 -27.79
C ASP A 189 3.31 -57.67 -28.45
N GLY A 190 3.98 -58.61 -27.74
CA GLY A 190 4.92 -59.54 -28.38
C GLY A 190 5.97 -60.20 -27.47
N GLU A 191 5.64 -61.41 -27.01
CA GLU A 191 6.52 -62.56 -26.67
C GLU A 191 7.49 -62.53 -25.46
N ASP A 192 7.29 -63.54 -24.58
CA ASP A 192 8.19 -64.27 -23.67
C ASP A 192 9.52 -63.64 -23.24
N ASP A 193 9.76 -63.46 -21.94
CA ASP A 193 10.25 -64.53 -21.04
C ASP A 193 10.47 -63.98 -19.61
N SER A 194 10.48 -64.89 -18.64
CA SER A 194 10.67 -64.73 -17.19
C SER A 194 11.63 -63.61 -16.71
N ASN A 195 11.18 -62.74 -15.78
CA ASN A 195 11.66 -62.63 -14.38
C ASN A 195 11.04 -61.37 -13.71
N GLY A 196 10.39 -61.53 -12.55
CA GLY A 196 9.70 -60.45 -11.85
C GLY A 196 10.68 -59.45 -11.21
N GLY A 197 10.46 -58.16 -11.50
CA GLY A 197 11.12 -57.04 -10.82
C GLY A 197 10.43 -55.73 -11.17
N GLU A 198 9.52 -55.28 -10.31
CA GLU A 198 8.92 -53.94 -10.39
C GLU A 198 10.02 -52.86 -10.28
N ALA A 199 10.07 -51.96 -11.26
CA ALA A 199 10.94 -50.80 -11.21
C ALA A 199 10.34 -49.77 -10.21
N PRO A 200 11.11 -49.27 -9.22
CA PRO A 200 10.57 -48.41 -8.19
C PRO A 200 10.40 -46.97 -8.70
N SER A 201 9.34 -46.30 -8.24
CA SER A 201 9.09 -44.88 -8.51
C SER A 201 10.26 -44.00 -8.04
N VAL A 202 10.40 -42.81 -8.66
CA VAL A 202 11.48 -41.84 -8.37
C VAL A 202 11.55 -41.49 -6.87
N GLY A 203 10.41 -41.45 -6.16
CA GLY A 203 10.36 -41.23 -4.72
C GLY A 203 10.94 -42.40 -3.90
N SER A 204 10.76 -43.63 -4.37
CA SER A 204 11.30 -44.85 -3.73
C SER A 204 12.81 -45.00 -3.96
N ALA A 205 13.32 -44.50 -5.09
CA ALA A 205 14.76 -44.44 -5.39
C ALA A 205 15.49 -43.38 -4.53
N LEU A 206 14.83 -42.26 -4.20
CA LEU A 206 15.40 -41.23 -3.34
C LEU A 206 15.44 -41.66 -1.86
N LEU A 207 14.44 -42.39 -1.38
CA LEU A 207 14.43 -42.94 -0.02
C LEU A 207 15.51 -44.00 0.21
N LYS A 208 15.77 -44.87 -0.78
CA LYS A 208 16.90 -45.83 -0.70
C LYS A 208 18.27 -45.15 -0.59
N ASN A 209 18.48 -44.08 -1.36
CA ASN A 209 19.73 -43.31 -1.29
C ASN A 209 19.88 -42.52 0.04
N ALA A 210 18.77 -42.18 0.70
CA ALA A 210 18.78 -41.52 2.01
C ALA A 210 19.06 -42.51 3.16
N GLU A 211 18.60 -43.76 3.06
CA GLU A 211 18.90 -44.83 4.03
C GLU A 211 20.36 -45.30 3.94
N GLU A 212 20.96 -45.33 2.74
CA GLU A 212 22.39 -45.69 2.58
C GLU A 212 23.35 -44.59 3.07
N GLY A 213 22.92 -43.33 3.12
CA GLY A 213 23.74 -42.20 3.56
C GLY A 213 23.89 -42.01 5.07
N TYR A 214 23.04 -42.64 5.89
CA TYR A 214 23.00 -42.41 7.35
C TYR A 214 23.56 -43.58 8.20
N GLY A 215 24.11 -44.62 7.57
CA GLY A 215 24.58 -45.82 8.26
C GLY A 215 26.01 -46.23 7.91
N THR A 216 27.03 -45.48 8.35
CA THR A 216 28.36 -46.00 8.80
C THR A 216 29.36 -44.88 9.11
N THR A 217 29.30 -44.30 10.31
CA THR A 217 30.50 -43.82 11.02
C THR A 217 30.43 -44.33 12.46
N GLY A 218 31.12 -45.44 12.72
CA GLY A 218 31.11 -46.09 14.02
C GLY A 218 31.98 -47.34 14.07
N LYS A 219 33.30 -47.16 13.95
CA LYS A 219 34.33 -47.83 14.75
C LYS A 219 35.59 -46.98 14.75
#